data_AF-A0A5B8QX71-F1
#
_entry.id   AF-A0A5B8QX71-F1
#
_cell.length_a   1.000
_cell.length_b   1.000
_cell.length_c   1.000
_cell.angle_alpha   90.00
_cell.angle_beta   90.00
_cell.angle_gamma   90.00
#
_symmetry.space_group_name_H-M   'P 1'
#
loop_
_entity.id
_entity.type
_entity.pdbx_description
1 polymer ?
#
loop_
_entity_poly.entity_id
_entity_poly.type
_entity_poly.pdbx_seq_one_letter_code
_entity_poly.pdbx_strand_id
1 'polypeptide(L)'
;MSMRMTQQIQIGLLVGLVLLGITLFGKGFYMQAKAHFAQYLIEQAWAKTLIDGQSHKPWSWADTYPVAKLSIEQAKRPNHFDGPAFNDSLYVLAGASGRNLAFGPALVLSSAPAGAQGNTVIAGHRDTHFAMLNGISVGRRLALQTAAGREIVYQVVATQVVHESQTEWMAPSEDNRLTLITCYPFDALQGGAELRFVVQAIPVEPESAAQSEGATVDRTLEPKVA
;
A
#
# COMPACT_ATOMS: atom_id res chain seq x y z
N MET A 1 18.46 -42.27 46.34
CA MET A 1 17.24 -42.37 45.51
C MET A 1 16.70 -41.01 45.06
N SER A 2 16.68 -39.99 45.95
CA SER A 2 16.23 -38.60 45.64
C SER A 2 16.90 -37.96 44.41
N MET A 3 18.23 -38.03 44.29
CA MET A 3 18.99 -37.32 43.24
C MET A 3 18.66 -37.75 41.79
N ARG A 4 18.42 -39.05 41.56
CA ARG A 4 18.06 -39.58 40.22
C ARG A 4 16.63 -39.21 39.83
N MET A 5 15.72 -39.13 40.80
CA MET A 5 14.33 -38.74 40.57
C MET A 5 14.22 -37.25 40.20
N THR A 6 14.97 -36.38 40.88
CA THR A 6 15.08 -34.95 40.51
C THR A 6 15.67 -34.76 39.12
N GLN A 7 16.70 -35.52 38.76
CA GLN A 7 17.33 -35.46 37.43
C GLN A 7 16.36 -35.89 36.31
N GLN A 8 15.57 -36.95 36.50
CA GLN A 8 14.57 -37.37 35.51
C GLN A 8 13.45 -36.34 35.34
N ILE A 9 13.00 -35.71 36.43
CA ILE A 9 12.00 -34.62 36.38
C ILE A 9 12.57 -33.41 35.62
N GLN A 10 13.82 -33.02 35.88
CA GLN A 10 14.48 -31.92 35.19
C GLN A 10 14.63 -32.17 33.68
N ILE A 11 15.03 -33.39 33.29
CA ILE A 11 15.12 -33.77 31.86
C ILE A 11 13.74 -33.73 31.21
N GLY A 12 12.71 -34.29 31.86
CA GLY A 12 11.35 -34.26 31.34
C GLY A 12 10.82 -32.83 31.14
N LEU A 13 11.08 -31.95 32.10
CA LEU A 13 10.71 -30.53 32.01
C LEU A 13 11.46 -29.81 30.89
N LEU A 14 12.76 -30.05 30.74
CA LEU A 14 13.57 -29.48 29.67
C LEU A 14 13.08 -29.93 28.29
N VAL A 15 12.81 -31.23 28.11
CA VAL A 15 12.24 -31.77 26.87
C VAL A 15 10.88 -31.14 26.60
N GLY A 16 10.03 -31.02 27.62
CA GLY A 16 8.72 -30.35 27.51
C GLY A 16 8.83 -28.90 27.03
N LEU A 17 9.75 -28.12 27.60
CA LEU A 17 9.99 -26.72 27.19
C LEU A 17 10.55 -26.62 25.76
N VAL A 18 11.46 -27.52 25.37
CA VAL A 18 12.00 -27.55 24.01
C VAL A 18 10.91 -27.86 22.99
N LEU A 19 10.06 -28.86 23.26
CA LEU A 19 8.94 -29.19 22.37
C LEU A 19 7.96 -28.03 22.24
N LEU A 20 7.59 -27.40 23.36
CA LEU A 20 6.74 -26.21 23.33
C LEU A 20 7.37 -25.08 22.49
N GLY A 21 8.66 -24.82 22.69
CA GLY A 21 9.43 -23.87 21.90
C GLY A 21 9.35 -24.16 20.39
N ILE A 22 9.65 -25.38 19.98
CA ILE A 22 9.58 -25.82 18.57
C ILE A 22 8.16 -25.59 18.01
N THR A 23 7.11 -25.90 18.76
CA THR A 23 5.73 -25.70 18.27
C THR A 23 5.38 -24.22 18.07
N LEU A 24 5.84 -23.34 18.97
CA LEU A 24 5.61 -21.90 18.85
C LEU A 24 6.39 -21.31 17.67
N PHE A 25 7.65 -21.69 17.50
CA PHE A 25 8.46 -21.30 16.34
C PHE A 25 7.87 -21.81 15.02
N GLY A 26 7.43 -23.07 14.96
CA GLY A 26 6.78 -23.64 13.79
C GLY A 26 5.51 -22.87 13.40
N LYS A 27 4.69 -22.49 14.40
CA LYS A 27 3.51 -21.64 14.17
C LYS A 27 3.87 -20.24 13.66
N GLY A 28 4.89 -19.61 14.26
CA GLY A 28 5.39 -18.31 13.83
C GLY A 28 5.88 -18.33 12.38
N PHE A 29 6.71 -19.32 12.06
CA PHE A 29 7.22 -19.52 10.71
C PHE A 29 6.10 -19.76 9.70
N TYR A 30 5.12 -20.62 10.04
CA TYR A 30 3.97 -20.89 9.18
C TYR A 30 3.17 -19.62 8.85
N MET A 31 2.98 -18.72 9.82
CA MET A 31 2.29 -17.44 9.58
C MET A 31 3.03 -16.53 8.60
N GLN A 32 4.36 -16.47 8.67
CA GLN A 32 5.17 -15.68 7.74
C GLN A 32 5.16 -16.31 6.35
N ALA A 33 5.35 -17.64 6.27
CA ALA A 33 5.35 -18.36 5.01
C ALA A 33 4.04 -18.15 4.23
N LYS A 34 2.88 -18.27 4.89
CA LYS A 34 1.59 -18.04 4.23
C LYS A 34 1.40 -16.57 3.79
N ALA A 35 1.95 -15.60 4.54
CA ALA A 35 1.83 -14.19 4.21
C ALA A 35 2.62 -13.86 2.94
N HIS A 36 3.86 -14.32 2.84
CA HIS A 36 4.67 -14.18 1.63
C HIS A 36 4.05 -14.91 0.44
N PHE A 37 3.53 -16.12 0.65
CA PHE A 37 2.86 -16.85 -0.42
C PHE A 37 1.60 -16.14 -0.93
N ALA A 38 0.82 -15.52 -0.04
CA ALA A 38 -0.33 -14.72 -0.45
C ALA A 38 0.07 -13.50 -1.29
N GLN A 39 1.13 -12.78 -0.90
CA GLN A 39 1.65 -11.64 -1.68
C GLN A 39 2.10 -12.08 -3.08
N TYR A 40 2.82 -13.20 -3.17
CA TYR A 40 3.22 -13.77 -4.45
C TYR A 40 2.02 -14.09 -5.36
N LEU A 41 0.96 -14.69 -4.81
CA LEU A 41 -0.26 -14.97 -5.58
C LEU A 41 -0.99 -13.69 -6.02
N ILE A 42 -0.99 -12.65 -5.19
CA ILE A 42 -1.56 -11.34 -5.55
C ILE A 42 -0.77 -10.69 -6.68
N GLU A 43 0.55 -10.73 -6.61
CA GLU A 43 1.44 -10.25 -7.67
C GLU A 43 1.21 -11.00 -8.99
N GLN A 44 1.07 -12.33 -8.95
CA GLN A 44 0.74 -13.11 -10.15
C GLN A 44 -0.61 -12.72 -10.75
N ALA A 45 -1.63 -12.55 -9.90
CA ALA A 45 -2.94 -12.09 -10.36
C ALA A 45 -2.85 -10.70 -11.00
N TRP A 46 -2.08 -9.78 -10.41
CA TRP A 46 -1.84 -8.45 -10.97
C TRP A 46 -1.13 -8.52 -12.32
N ALA A 47 -0.06 -9.31 -12.43
CA ALA A 47 0.66 -9.50 -13.68
C ALA A 47 -0.25 -10.02 -14.80
N LYS A 48 -1.16 -10.94 -14.46
CA LYS A 48 -2.15 -11.46 -15.42
C LYS A 48 -3.17 -10.39 -15.83
N THR A 49 -3.66 -9.60 -14.87
CA THR A 49 -4.56 -8.46 -15.15
C THR A 49 -3.92 -7.47 -16.11
N LEU A 50 -2.62 -7.20 -15.98
CA LEU A 50 -1.90 -6.30 -16.90
C LEU A 50 -1.77 -6.86 -18.33
N ILE A 51 -1.81 -8.18 -18.51
CA ILE A 51 -1.67 -8.82 -19.83
C ILE A 51 -2.98 -8.82 -20.59
N ASP A 52 -4.08 -9.22 -19.95
CA ASP A 52 -5.38 -9.42 -20.62
C ASP A 52 -6.45 -8.37 -20.28
N GLY A 53 -6.15 -7.45 -19.35
CA GLY A 53 -7.06 -6.40 -18.90
C GLY A 53 -8.25 -6.90 -18.07
N GLN A 54 -8.29 -8.19 -17.72
CA GLN A 54 -9.37 -8.79 -16.93
C GLN A 54 -8.97 -8.90 -15.46
N SER A 55 -9.94 -8.81 -14.55
CA SER A 55 -9.69 -9.00 -13.12
C SER A 55 -9.41 -10.47 -12.79
N HIS A 56 -8.26 -10.77 -12.18
CA HIS A 56 -7.93 -12.13 -11.73
C HIS A 56 -7.88 -12.24 -10.21
N LYS A 57 -8.45 -13.33 -9.69
CA LYS A 57 -8.35 -13.69 -8.28
C LYS A 57 -6.96 -14.29 -7.99
N PRO A 58 -6.29 -13.92 -6.87
CA PRO A 58 -5.02 -14.51 -6.45
C PRO A 58 -5.07 -16.02 -6.20
N TRP A 59 -6.21 -16.52 -5.72
CA TRP A 59 -6.52 -17.95 -5.57
C TRP A 59 -8.02 -18.16 -5.82
N SER A 60 -8.43 -19.40 -6.11
CA SER A 60 -9.78 -19.68 -6.64
C SER A 60 -10.93 -19.26 -5.73
N TRP A 61 -10.75 -19.32 -4.40
CA TRP A 61 -11.73 -18.89 -3.39
C TRP A 61 -11.47 -17.48 -2.83
N ALA A 62 -10.66 -16.65 -3.49
CA ALA A 62 -10.50 -15.26 -3.05
C ALA A 62 -11.78 -14.46 -3.32
N ASP A 63 -12.17 -13.62 -2.36
CA ASP A 63 -13.30 -12.69 -2.50
C ASP A 63 -12.83 -11.30 -2.99
N THR A 64 -11.60 -11.21 -3.47
CA THR A 64 -10.97 -9.96 -3.93
C THR A 64 -9.97 -10.24 -5.05
N TYR A 65 -9.49 -9.16 -5.65
CA TYR A 65 -8.50 -9.14 -6.72
C TYR A 65 -7.74 -7.80 -6.68
N PRO A 66 -6.50 -7.73 -7.17
CA PRO A 66 -5.77 -6.48 -7.26
C PRO A 66 -6.35 -5.58 -8.35
N VAL A 67 -6.59 -4.30 -8.01
CA VAL A 67 -7.16 -3.28 -8.89
C VAL A 67 -6.17 -2.18 -9.26
N ALA A 68 -5.13 -2.01 -8.45
CA ALA A 68 -4.05 -1.07 -8.70
C ALA A 68 -2.77 -1.51 -7.99
N LYS A 69 -1.64 -0.92 -8.39
CA LYS A 69 -0.37 -0.99 -7.67
C LYS A 69 0.01 0.42 -7.22
N LEU A 70 0.14 0.62 -5.92
CA LEU A 70 0.50 1.89 -5.28
C LEU A 70 1.96 1.85 -4.87
N SER A 71 2.74 2.88 -5.19
CA SER A 71 4.11 3.04 -4.71
C SER A 71 4.36 4.47 -4.23
N ILE A 72 5.35 4.63 -3.37
CA ILE A 72 5.79 5.94 -2.88
C ILE A 72 7.20 6.17 -3.38
N GLU A 73 7.45 7.30 -4.04
CA GLU A 73 8.82 7.67 -4.40
C GLU A 73 9.63 7.85 -3.09
N GLN A 74 10.56 6.91 -2.85
CA GLN A 74 11.29 6.87 -1.60
C GLN A 74 12.23 8.08 -1.46
N ALA A 75 12.17 8.71 -0.29
CA ALA A 75 13.38 9.16 0.38
C ALA A 75 13.82 7.99 1.25
N LYS A 76 15.01 7.43 1.00
CA LYS A 76 15.65 6.39 1.84
C LYS A 76 15.37 6.68 3.31
N ARG A 77 14.65 5.81 4.02
CA ARG A 77 14.60 5.87 5.48
C ARG A 77 15.96 5.36 5.99
N PRO A 78 16.77 6.16 6.69
CA PRO A 78 17.91 5.62 7.40
C PRO A 78 17.36 4.88 8.63
N ASN A 79 17.66 3.58 8.74
CA ASN A 79 17.53 2.76 9.95
C ASN A 79 16.16 2.13 10.27
N HIS A 80 15.34 1.78 9.28
CA HIS A 80 14.26 0.80 9.51
C HIS A 80 14.80 -0.62 9.26
N PHE A 81 14.48 -1.58 10.15
CA PHE A 81 14.78 -2.99 9.91
C PHE A 81 13.81 -3.48 8.83
N ASP A 82 14.22 -3.30 7.58
CA ASP A 82 13.52 -3.86 6.44
C ASP A 82 13.74 -5.38 6.50
N GLY A 83 12.74 -6.12 6.98
CA GLY A 83 12.64 -7.55 6.75
C GLY A 83 12.74 -7.87 5.24
N PRO A 84 12.85 -9.13 4.85
CA PRO A 84 13.17 -9.51 3.47
C PRO A 84 12.19 -8.89 2.47
N ALA A 85 12.69 -7.90 1.72
CA ALA A 85 12.10 -7.25 0.55
C ALA A 85 10.57 -7.09 0.61
N PHE A 86 10.08 -6.17 1.45
CA PHE A 86 8.82 -5.53 1.09
C PHE A 86 9.09 -4.68 -0.14
N ASN A 87 8.65 -5.17 -1.30
CA ASN A 87 8.57 -4.41 -2.54
C ASN A 87 8.05 -3.00 -2.19
N ASP A 88 8.68 -1.94 -2.71
CA ASP A 88 8.29 -0.52 -2.50
C ASP A 88 6.88 -0.17 -3.00
N SER A 89 6.14 -1.19 -3.41
CA SER A 89 4.83 -1.13 -4.00
C SER A 89 3.88 -2.06 -3.27
N LEU A 90 2.66 -1.56 -3.05
CA LEU A 90 1.55 -2.28 -2.46
C LEU A 90 0.52 -2.58 -3.54
N TYR A 91 -0.01 -3.80 -3.55
CA TYR A 91 -1.15 -4.14 -4.39
C TYR A 91 -2.45 -3.73 -3.69
N VAL A 92 -3.23 -2.88 -4.36
CA VAL A 92 -4.51 -2.38 -3.86
C VAL A 92 -5.58 -3.39 -4.22
N LEU A 93 -6.27 -3.92 -3.23
CA LEU A 93 -7.30 -4.95 -3.39
C LEU A 93 -8.69 -4.34 -3.56
N ALA A 94 -9.56 -4.98 -4.34
CA ALA A 94 -10.96 -4.61 -4.47
C ALA A 94 -11.69 -4.81 -3.13
N GLY A 95 -12.24 -3.74 -2.56
CA GLY A 95 -13.10 -3.79 -1.37
C GLY A 95 -12.36 -3.69 -0.03
N ALA A 96 -12.56 -2.56 0.66
CA ALA A 96 -12.06 -2.31 2.00
C ALA A 96 -12.83 -3.09 3.09
N SER A 97 -12.61 -4.40 3.14
CA SER A 97 -13.11 -5.28 4.22
C SER A 97 -11.98 -5.74 5.13
N GLY A 98 -12.27 -6.10 6.38
CA GLY A 98 -11.24 -6.60 7.32
C GLY A 98 -10.47 -7.82 6.80
N ARG A 99 -11.10 -8.66 5.97
CA ARG A 99 -10.44 -9.80 5.33
C ARG A 99 -9.43 -9.38 4.26
N ASN A 100 -9.77 -8.36 3.45
CA ASN A 100 -8.90 -7.88 2.38
C ASN A 100 -7.75 -7.03 2.94
N LEU A 101 -8.03 -6.22 3.96
CA LEU A 101 -7.04 -5.38 4.63
C LEU A 101 -5.93 -6.21 5.30
N ALA A 102 -6.18 -7.47 5.63
CA ALA A 102 -5.17 -8.40 6.13
C ALA A 102 -4.11 -8.80 5.07
N PHE A 103 -4.36 -8.53 3.79
CA PHE A 103 -3.48 -8.89 2.67
C PHE A 103 -2.98 -7.68 1.88
N GLY A 104 -3.52 -6.48 2.08
CA GLY A 104 -3.08 -5.29 1.35
C GLY A 104 -3.93 -4.07 1.67
N PRO A 105 -3.49 -2.88 1.22
CA PRO A 105 -4.42 -1.76 1.15
C PRO A 105 -5.57 -2.10 0.20
N ALA A 106 -6.72 -1.49 0.41
CA ALA A 106 -7.94 -1.85 -0.30
C ALA A 106 -8.72 -0.61 -0.75
N LEU A 107 -9.23 -0.68 -1.98
CA LEU A 107 -10.09 0.33 -2.57
C LEU A 107 -11.46 0.31 -1.88
N VAL A 108 -11.94 1.47 -1.46
CA VAL A 108 -13.32 1.65 -1.03
C VAL A 108 -14.22 1.64 -2.26
N LEU A 109 -15.07 0.63 -2.42
CA LEU A 109 -15.82 0.41 -3.67
C LEU A 109 -16.87 1.50 -3.98
N SER A 110 -17.28 2.30 -2.99
CA SER A 110 -18.14 3.46 -3.20
C SER A 110 -17.40 4.70 -3.68
N SER A 111 -16.06 4.65 -3.77
CA SER A 111 -15.22 5.74 -4.25
C SER A 111 -14.89 5.59 -5.75
N ALA A 112 -14.22 6.57 -6.34
CA ALA A 112 -13.86 6.51 -7.76
C ALA A 112 -12.89 5.34 -8.02
N PRO A 113 -13.06 4.58 -9.12
CA PRO A 113 -12.09 3.56 -9.53
C PRO A 113 -10.68 4.12 -9.68
N ALA A 114 -9.67 3.27 -9.52
CA ALA A 114 -8.28 3.68 -9.61
C ALA A 114 -7.96 4.38 -10.95
N GLY A 115 -7.57 5.65 -10.88
CA GLY A 115 -7.21 6.47 -12.02
C GLY A 115 -8.38 7.01 -12.84
N ALA A 116 -9.62 6.81 -12.39
CA ALA A 116 -10.79 7.47 -12.94
C ALA A 116 -10.96 8.88 -12.36
N GLN A 117 -11.89 9.65 -12.93
CA GLN A 117 -12.25 10.95 -12.39
C GLN A 117 -12.96 10.82 -11.04
N GLY A 118 -12.66 11.75 -10.14
CA GLY A 118 -13.19 11.81 -8.78
C GLY A 118 -12.17 11.38 -7.72
N ASN A 119 -12.69 11.08 -6.53
CA ASN A 119 -11.88 10.73 -5.37
C ASN A 119 -11.71 9.21 -5.25
N THR A 120 -10.53 8.69 -5.59
CA THR A 120 -10.14 7.30 -5.33
C THR A 120 -9.71 7.17 -3.87
N VAL A 121 -10.46 6.40 -3.08
CA VAL A 121 -10.18 6.23 -1.65
C VAL A 121 -9.61 4.85 -1.38
N ILE A 122 -8.42 4.80 -0.79
CA ILE A 122 -7.73 3.56 -0.44
C ILE A 122 -7.52 3.52 1.08
N ALA A 123 -8.00 2.46 1.71
CA ALA A 123 -7.82 2.21 3.13
C ALA A 123 -6.71 1.19 3.37
N GLY A 124 -5.98 1.31 4.47
CA GLY A 124 -4.93 0.36 4.84
C GLY A 124 -4.64 0.37 6.34
N HIS A 125 -4.09 -0.72 6.86
CA HIS A 125 -3.66 -0.82 8.26
C HIS A 125 -2.39 -0.01 8.53
N ARG A 126 -2.37 0.74 9.64
CA ARG A 126 -1.32 1.70 10.00
C ARG A 126 0.01 1.06 10.38
N ASP A 127 -0.05 -0.17 10.85
CA ASP A 127 1.03 -0.97 11.44
C ASP A 127 1.61 -1.99 10.46
N THR A 128 0.98 -2.16 9.30
CA THR A 128 1.45 -3.01 8.21
C THR A 128 1.61 -2.20 6.93
N HIS A 129 0.68 -2.34 5.98
CA HIS A 129 0.79 -1.77 4.63
C HIS A 129 0.92 -0.24 4.62
N PHE A 130 0.16 0.48 5.46
CA PHE A 130 0.21 1.94 5.52
C PHE A 130 1.15 2.49 6.60
N ALA A 131 1.99 1.64 7.21
CA ALA A 131 3.12 2.12 8.03
C ALA A 131 4.09 3.01 7.22
N MET A 132 4.12 2.85 5.89
CA MET A 132 4.87 3.73 4.99
C MET A 132 4.36 5.17 4.97
N LEU A 133 3.11 5.44 5.40
CA LEU A 133 2.56 6.79 5.49
C LEU A 133 3.08 7.56 6.71
N ASN A 134 3.69 6.88 7.69
CA ASN A 134 4.29 7.57 8.83
C ASN A 134 5.45 8.46 8.35
N GLY A 135 5.36 9.77 8.63
CA GLY A 135 6.32 10.77 8.17
C GLY A 135 6.15 11.20 6.71
N ILE A 136 5.05 10.86 6.04
CA ILE A 136 4.73 11.43 4.72
C ILE A 136 4.47 12.94 4.87
N SER A 137 4.88 13.72 3.88
CA SER A 137 4.74 15.18 3.89
C SER A 137 4.13 15.68 2.59
N VAL A 138 3.50 16.85 2.66
CA VAL A 138 3.06 17.61 1.47
C VAL A 138 4.23 17.76 0.50
N GLY A 139 3.93 17.62 -0.79
CA GLY A 139 4.90 17.62 -1.88
C GLY A 139 5.45 16.25 -2.24
N ARG A 140 5.26 15.21 -1.40
CA ARG A 140 5.68 13.84 -1.70
C ARG A 140 4.94 13.30 -2.92
N ARG A 141 5.64 12.55 -3.77
CA ARG A 141 5.07 11.85 -4.92
C ARG A 141 4.66 10.41 -4.59
N LEU A 142 3.53 10.03 -5.13
CA LEU A 142 2.92 8.70 -5.08
C LEU A 142 2.69 8.26 -6.52
N ALA A 143 2.91 7.00 -6.87
CA ALA A 143 2.55 6.48 -8.18
C ALA A 143 1.48 5.40 -8.03
N LEU A 144 0.42 5.51 -8.83
CA LEU A 144 -0.67 4.55 -8.90
C LEU A 144 -0.75 3.97 -10.31
N GLN A 145 -0.41 2.69 -10.44
CA GLN A 145 -0.61 1.93 -11.68
C GLN A 145 -2.02 1.34 -11.70
N THR A 146 -2.78 1.67 -12.73
CA THR A 146 -4.15 1.18 -12.94
C THR A 146 -4.15 -0.21 -13.61
N ALA A 147 -5.28 -0.93 -13.57
CA ALA A 147 -5.42 -2.23 -14.23
C ALA A 147 -5.21 -2.19 -15.76
N ALA A 148 -5.32 -1.00 -16.37
CA ALA A 148 -4.99 -0.78 -17.77
C ALA A 148 -3.48 -0.55 -18.02
N GLY A 149 -2.64 -0.75 -17.01
CA GLY A 149 -1.18 -0.54 -17.08
C GLY A 149 -0.73 0.92 -17.06
N ARG A 150 -1.65 1.89 -17.10
CA ARG A 150 -1.33 3.32 -16.98
C ARG A 150 -0.85 3.65 -15.58
N GLU A 151 0.33 4.26 -15.51
CA GLU A 151 0.88 4.85 -14.29
C GLU A 151 0.47 6.32 -14.16
N ILE A 152 0.02 6.71 -12.98
CA ILE A 152 -0.39 8.08 -12.66
C ILE A 152 0.41 8.53 -11.45
N VAL A 153 1.18 9.61 -11.60
CA VAL A 153 1.89 10.24 -10.50
C VAL A 153 0.98 11.24 -9.83
N TYR A 154 0.86 11.15 -8.51
CA TYR A 154 0.15 12.06 -7.65
C TYR A 154 1.14 12.79 -6.74
N GLN A 155 0.86 14.05 -6.43
CA GLN A 155 1.57 14.82 -5.42
C GLN A 155 0.67 15.04 -4.20
N VAL A 156 1.18 14.71 -3.02
CA VAL A 156 0.49 14.95 -1.75
C VAL A 156 0.30 16.45 -1.56
N VAL A 157 -0.94 16.87 -1.39
CA VAL A 157 -1.32 18.28 -1.18
C VAL A 157 -1.77 18.56 0.25
N ALA A 158 -2.23 17.53 0.97
CA ALA A 158 -2.65 17.68 2.36
C ALA A 158 -2.47 16.38 3.14
N THR A 159 -2.21 16.55 4.43
CA THR A 159 -2.22 15.47 5.43
C THR A 159 -3.02 15.96 6.64
N GLN A 160 -3.93 15.15 7.18
CA GLN A 160 -4.76 15.52 8.32
C GLN A 160 -4.96 14.35 9.29
N VAL A 161 -5.16 14.68 10.56
CA VAL A 161 -5.66 13.74 11.57
C VAL A 161 -7.10 14.14 11.88
N VAL A 162 -8.03 13.23 11.62
CA VAL A 162 -9.48 13.49 11.71
C VAL A 162 -10.17 12.40 12.54
N HIS A 163 -11.35 12.70 13.08
CA HIS A 163 -12.17 11.69 13.74
C HIS A 163 -12.79 10.74 12.69
N GLU A 164 -13.00 9.47 13.01
CA GLU A 164 -13.53 8.47 12.07
C GLU A 164 -14.95 8.78 11.56
N SER A 165 -15.70 9.61 12.29
CA SER A 165 -17.01 10.10 11.87
C SER A 165 -16.94 11.23 10.83
N GLN A 166 -15.76 11.82 10.58
CA GLN A 166 -15.53 12.87 9.58
C GLN A 166 -15.29 12.22 8.21
N THR A 167 -16.37 11.81 7.57
CA THR A 167 -16.35 11.06 6.30
C THR A 167 -16.24 11.95 5.06
N GLU A 168 -16.24 13.28 5.21
CA GLU A 168 -16.16 14.24 4.11
C GLU A 168 -14.88 14.08 3.26
N TRP A 169 -13.81 13.54 3.85
CA TRP A 169 -12.55 13.23 3.15
C TRP A 169 -12.70 12.12 2.10
N MET A 170 -13.75 11.31 2.22
CA MET A 170 -14.09 10.23 1.30
C MET A 170 -15.15 10.65 0.27
N ALA A 171 -15.67 11.87 0.35
CA ALA A 171 -16.71 12.33 -0.54
C ALA A 171 -16.22 12.34 -2.01
N PRO A 172 -17.13 12.15 -2.98
CA PRO A 172 -16.83 12.36 -4.38
C PRO A 172 -16.25 13.75 -4.63
N SER A 173 -15.40 13.87 -5.64
CA SER A 173 -14.84 15.15 -6.06
C SER A 173 -15.02 15.33 -7.56
N GLU A 174 -15.03 16.57 -8.03
CA GLU A 174 -15.11 16.88 -9.46
C GLU A 174 -13.75 16.74 -10.15
N ASP A 175 -12.66 16.90 -9.38
CA ASP A 175 -11.29 16.67 -9.84
C ASP A 175 -10.80 15.26 -9.48
N ASN A 176 -9.63 14.89 -10.04
CA ASN A 176 -9.01 13.61 -9.78
C ASN A 176 -8.24 13.69 -8.45
N ARG A 177 -8.64 12.89 -7.46
CA ARG A 177 -7.99 12.83 -6.15
C ARG A 177 -7.66 11.40 -5.77
N LEU A 178 -6.54 11.25 -5.09
CA LEU A 178 -6.18 10.04 -4.37
C LEU A 178 -6.20 10.34 -2.88
N THR A 179 -7.06 9.66 -2.14
CA THR A 179 -7.16 9.76 -0.68
C THR A 179 -6.71 8.44 -0.05
N LEU A 180 -5.64 8.47 0.73
CA LEU A 180 -5.17 7.33 1.52
C LEU A 180 -5.59 7.52 2.97
N ILE A 181 -6.23 6.50 3.56
CA ILE A 181 -6.77 6.58 4.93
C ILE A 181 -6.24 5.41 5.77
N THR A 182 -5.77 5.72 6.96
CA THR A 182 -5.39 4.71 7.97
C THR A 182 -5.80 5.13 9.38
N CYS A 183 -5.75 4.20 10.33
CA CYS A 183 -5.98 4.51 11.74
C CYS A 183 -4.82 5.33 12.32
N TYR A 184 -5.08 6.18 13.30
CA TYR A 184 -4.07 7.00 13.99
C TYR A 184 -4.26 6.92 15.52
N PRO A 185 -3.21 7.01 16.35
CA PRO A 185 -1.78 7.20 16.02
C PRO A 185 -1.09 5.92 15.52
N PHE A 186 0.00 6.09 14.77
CA PHE A 186 0.78 4.98 14.19
C PHE A 186 1.29 4.00 15.24
N ASP A 187 1.77 4.51 16.39
CA ASP A 187 2.42 3.71 17.43
C ASP A 187 1.44 3.11 18.47
N ALA A 188 0.13 3.23 18.26
CA ALA A 188 -0.85 2.66 19.18
C ALA A 188 -0.86 1.13 19.12
N LEU A 189 -0.68 0.49 20.28
CA LEU A 189 -0.68 -0.97 20.43
C LEU A 189 -2.09 -1.59 20.50
N GLN A 190 -3.12 -0.79 20.76
CA GLN A 190 -4.52 -1.25 20.88
C GLN A 190 -5.37 -0.86 19.64
N GLY A 191 -6.41 -1.66 19.40
CA GLY A 191 -7.48 -1.35 18.44
C GLY A 191 -8.42 -0.24 18.95
N GLY A 192 -9.44 0.11 18.16
CA GLY A 192 -10.41 1.14 18.54
C GLY A 192 -9.89 2.57 18.41
N ALA A 193 -8.98 2.82 17.46
CA ALA A 193 -8.56 4.17 17.15
C ALA A 193 -9.74 4.97 16.60
N GLU A 194 -10.17 6.01 17.31
CA GLU A 194 -11.20 6.95 16.85
C GLU A 194 -10.66 7.90 15.78
N LEU A 195 -9.34 8.00 15.65
CA LEU A 195 -8.69 8.91 14.71
C LEU A 195 -8.25 8.19 13.44
N ARG A 196 -8.22 8.96 12.36
CA ARG A 196 -7.75 8.57 11.03
C ARG A 196 -6.68 9.54 10.58
N PHE A 197 -5.59 9.01 10.04
CA PHE A 197 -4.63 9.80 9.28
C PHE A 197 -5.02 9.74 7.81
N VAL A 198 -5.25 10.91 7.22
CA VAL A 198 -5.71 11.10 5.86
C VAL A 198 -4.62 11.79 5.06
N VAL A 199 -4.28 11.22 3.91
CA VAL A 199 -3.39 11.81 2.92
C VAL A 199 -4.20 12.09 1.67
N GLN A 200 -4.25 13.34 1.22
CA GLN A 200 -4.84 13.71 -0.07
C GLN A 200 -3.75 14.08 -1.06
N ALA A 201 -3.87 13.57 -2.28
CA ALA A 201 -2.97 13.84 -3.38
C ALA A 201 -3.74 14.10 -4.68
N ILE A 202 -3.18 14.96 -5.54
CA ILE A 202 -3.72 15.30 -6.86
C ILE A 202 -2.75 14.83 -7.94
N PRO A 203 -3.21 14.44 -9.15
CA PRO A 203 -2.32 14.01 -10.21
C PRO A 203 -1.39 15.15 -10.64
N VAL A 204 -0.15 14.80 -10.96
CA VAL A 204 0.81 15.68 -11.61
C VAL A 204 0.62 15.51 -13.11
N GLU A 205 0.40 16.60 -13.83
CA GLU A 205 0.37 16.55 -15.29
C GLU A 205 1.74 16.08 -15.83
N PRO A 206 1.78 15.18 -16.83
CA PRO A 206 3.04 14.77 -17.43
C PRO A 206 3.72 15.99 -18.09
N GLU A 207 4.98 16.22 -17.75
CA GLU A 207 5.82 17.36 -18.16
C GLU A 207 5.93 17.56 -19.69
N SER A 208 5.47 16.59 -20.49
CA SER A 208 5.57 16.57 -21.95
C SER A 208 4.57 17.45 -22.70
N ALA A 209 3.52 18.00 -22.08
CA ALA A 209 2.55 18.84 -22.80
C ALA A 209 2.96 20.33 -22.88
N ALA A 210 3.72 20.83 -21.91
CA ALA A 210 4.01 22.26 -21.77
C ALA A 210 5.18 22.78 -22.64
N GLN A 211 5.97 21.90 -23.27
CA GLN A 211 7.17 22.30 -24.01
C GLN A 211 7.01 22.32 -25.54
N SER A 212 5.82 21.99 -26.08
CA SER A 212 5.58 21.97 -27.54
C SER A 212 4.94 23.25 -28.11
N GLU A 213 4.40 24.14 -27.27
CA GLU A 213 3.76 25.40 -27.72
C GLU A 213 4.69 26.63 -27.71
N GLY A 214 5.94 26.51 -27.24
CA GLY A 214 6.88 27.64 -27.12
C GLY A 214 7.84 27.84 -28.31
N ALA A 215 7.89 26.93 -29.28
CA ALA A 215 8.87 26.94 -30.37
C ALA A 215 8.27 27.43 -31.71
N THR A 216 7.49 28.52 -31.70
CA THR A 216 7.19 29.26 -32.93
C THR A 216 7.41 30.75 -32.68
N VAL A 217 8.67 31.18 -32.65
CA VAL A 217 9.03 32.60 -32.73
C VAL A 217 10.09 32.76 -33.83
N ASP A 218 9.57 33.22 -34.97
CA ASP A 218 10.11 34.27 -35.83
C ASP A 218 11.55 34.15 -36.34
N ARG A 219 11.67 33.75 -37.61
CA ARG A 219 12.77 34.19 -38.48
C ARG A 219 12.21 34.87 -39.72
N THR A 220 11.83 36.12 -39.55
CA THR A 220 11.72 37.08 -40.65
C THR A 220 12.85 38.10 -40.51
N LEU A 221 13.96 37.94 -41.24
CA LEU A 221 14.86 39.04 -41.58
C LEU A 221 15.49 38.82 -42.98
N GLU A 222 14.87 39.52 -43.92
CA GLU A 222 15.32 40.16 -45.18
C GLU A 222 16.56 39.72 -46.01
N PRO A 223 16.51 39.95 -47.34
CA PRO A 223 17.62 39.72 -48.27
C PRO A 223 18.58 40.92 -48.31
N LYS A 224 19.88 40.66 -48.50
CA LYS A 224 20.86 41.71 -48.85
C LYS A 224 21.56 41.36 -50.17
N VAL A 225 21.35 42.23 -51.12
CA VAL A 225 21.95 42.30 -52.46
C VAL A 225 23.46 42.53 -52.38
N ALA A 226 24.22 41.79 -53.19
CA ALA A 226 25.38 42.25 -53.95
C ALA A 226 25.65 41.25 -55.10
#